data_AF-A0A8J2YND0-F1
#
_entry.id   AF-A0A8J2YND0-F1
#
_cell.length_a   1.000
_cell.length_b   1.000
_cell.length_c   1.000
_cell.angle_alpha   90.00
_cell.angle_beta   90.00
_cell.angle_gamma   90.00
#
_symmetry.space_group_name_H-M   'P 1'
#
loop_
_entity.id
_entity.type
_entity.pdbx_description
1 polymer ?
#
loop_
_entity_poly.entity_id
_entity_poly.type
_entity_poly.pdbx_seq_one_letter_code
_entity_poly.pdbx_strand_id
1 'polypeptide(L)' 'MTKWNNTIFFENGIKHELTVEEINIIKKSLADFKANDDSEKETLEQLKSLFIHHLD' A
#
# COMPACT_ATOMS: atom_id res chain seq x y z
N MET A 1 2.61 23.89 2.51
CA MET A 1 2.04 22.60 2.07
C MET A 1 2.94 21.51 2.61
N THR A 2 2.42 20.64 3.47
CA THR A 2 3.19 19.50 4.00
C THR A 2 3.34 18.49 2.86
N LYS A 3 4.58 18.22 2.44
CA LYS A 3 4.86 17.16 1.47
C LYS A 3 4.86 15.84 2.24
N TRP A 4 3.88 14.99 1.98
CA TRP A 4 3.86 13.64 2.54
C TRP A 4 4.79 12.78 1.68
N ASN A 5 5.77 12.15 2.32
CA ASN A 5 6.63 11.18 1.65
C ASN A 5 6.05 9.79 1.96
N ASN A 6 5.94 8.94 0.95
CA ASN A 6 5.46 7.57 1.04
C ASN A 6 6.43 6.69 1.83
N THR A 7 6.45 6.82 3.14
CA THR A 7 7.43 6.18 4.02
C THR A 7 6.79 5.04 4.81
N ILE A 8 7.41 3.86 4.76
CA ILE A 8 7.11 2.74 5.65
C ILE A 8 8.09 2.76 6.84
N PHE A 9 7.53 2.65 8.05
CA PHE A 9 8.29 2.47 9.28
C PHE A 9 8.14 1.04 9.76
N PHE A 10 9.25 0.33 9.88
CA PHE A 10 9.29 -1.02 10.41
C PHE A 10 9.53 -0.98 11.93
N GLU A 11 9.01 -1.98 12.65
CA GLU A 11 9.09 -2.04 14.12
C GLU A 11 10.54 -2.06 14.64
N ASN A 12 11.48 -2.58 13.84
CA ASN A 12 12.90 -2.59 14.15
C ASN A 12 13.59 -1.23 13.95
N GLY A 13 12.83 -0.16 13.66
CA GLY A 13 13.34 1.20 13.49
C GLY A 13 13.82 1.52 12.07
N ILE A 14 13.70 0.59 11.11
CA ILE A 14 14.02 0.88 9.71
C ILE A 14 12.95 1.82 9.13
N LYS A 15 13.42 2.84 8.43
CA LYS A 15 12.60 3.75 7.63
C LYS A 15 12.92 3.52 6.16
N HIS A 16 11.90 3.26 5.34
CA HIS A 16 12.05 3.14 3.89
C HIS A 16 11.12 4.13 3.20
N GLU A 17 11.67 5.01 2.36
CA GLU A 17 10.89 5.87 1.49
C GLU A 17 10.66 5.13 0.18
N LEU A 18 9.40 4.83 -0.12
CA LEU A 18 9.02 4.12 -1.32
C LEU A 18 9.33 4.97 -2.55
N THR A 19 10.03 4.35 -3.49
CA THR A 19 10.20 4.87 -4.84
C THR A 19 8.88 4.80 -5.62
N VAL A 20 8.77 5.60 -6.68
CA VAL A 20 7.62 5.57 -7.60
C VAL A 20 7.41 4.17 -8.19
N GLU A 21 8.49 3.44 -8.47
CA GLU A 21 8.45 2.08 -9.01
C GLU A 21 7.84 1.09 -8.00
N GLU A 22 8.28 1.15 -6.74
CA GLU A 22 7.71 0.32 -5.66
C GLU A 22 6.24 0.63 -5.43
N ILE A 23 5.85 1.91 -5.43
CA ILE A 23 4.44 2.33 -5.32
C ILE A 23 3.61 1.73 -6.45
N ASN A 24 4.10 1.80 -7.69
CA ASN A 24 3.41 1.25 -8.84
C ASN A 24 3.26 -0.28 -8.76
N ILE A 25 4.30 -0.97 -8.28
CA ILE A 25 4.24 -2.43 -8.07
C ILE A 25 3.21 -2.77 -6.99
N ILE A 26 3.15 -2.04 -5.88
CA ILE A 26 2.16 -2.25 -4.81
C ILE A 26 0.75 -1.99 -5.35
N LYS A 27 0.51 -0.85 -6.01
CA LYS A 27 -0.79 -0.50 -6.61
C LYS A 27 -1.26 -1.58 -7.59
N LYS A 28 -0.37 -2.07 -8.46
CA LYS A 28 -0.69 -3.14 -9.42
C LYS A 28 -1.00 -4.47 -8.72
N SER A 29 -0.18 -4.84 -7.73
CA SER A 29 -0.36 -6.09 -6.98
C SER A 29 -1.71 -6.12 -6.26
N LEU A 30 -2.13 -5.00 -5.66
CA LEU A 30 -3.44 -4.87 -5.01
C LEU A 30 -4.61 -4.87 -6.01
N ALA A 31 -4.40 -4.32 -7.21
CA ALA A 31 -5.43 -4.33 -8.26
C ALA A 31 -5.63 -5.72 -8.88
N ASP A 32 -4.53 -6.47 -9.06
CA ASP A 32 -4.54 -7.79 -9.71
C ASP A 32 -4.87 -8.93 -8.72
N PHE A 33 -4.79 -8.70 -7.41
CA PHE A 33 -5.08 -9.71 -6.39
C PHE A 33 -6.54 -10.15 -6.44
N LYS A 34 -6.76 -11.48 -6.51
CA LYS A 34 -8.08 -12.10 -6.51
C LYS A 34 -8.33 -12.77 -5.17
N ALA A 35 -9.20 -12.16 -4.36
CA ALA A 35 -9.67 -12.73 -3.11
C ALA A 35 -10.53 -13.98 -3.36
N ASN A 36 -10.34 -15.01 -2.53
CA ASN A 36 -11.01 -16.30 -2.63
C ASN A 36 -12.28 -16.38 -1.78
N ASP A 37 -12.38 -15.56 -0.73
CA ASP A 37 -13.54 -15.50 0.16
C ASP A 37 -13.86 -14.06 0.58
N ASP A 38 -14.94 -13.89 1.35
CA ASP A 38 -15.42 -12.57 1.77
C ASP A 38 -14.50 -11.90 2.80
N SER A 39 -13.77 -12.67 3.60
CA SER A 39 -12.79 -12.13 4.56
C SER A 39 -11.57 -11.55 3.83
N GLU A 40 -11.09 -12.25 2.79
CA GLU A 40 -10.01 -11.76 1.93
C GLU A 40 -10.45 -10.53 1.14
N LYS A 41 -11.71 -10.47 0.68
CA LYS A 41 -12.23 -9.27 -0.01
C LYS A 41 -12.24 -8.06 0.92
N GLU A 42 -12.75 -8.22 2.14
CA GLU A 42 -12.77 -7.12 3.11
C GLU A 42 -11.35 -6.62 3.43
N THR A 43 -10.43 -7.56 3.67
CA THR A 43 -9.02 -7.24 3.92
C THR A 43 -8.38 -6.54 2.72
N LEU A 44 -8.65 -7.00 1.49
CA LEU A 44 -8.14 -6.39 0.27
C LEU A 44 -8.65 -4.94 0.11
N GLU A 45 -9.92 -4.67 0.38
CA GLU A 45 -10.48 -3.32 0.29
C GLU A 45 -9.88 -2.38 1.35
N GLN A 46 -9.62 -2.87 2.57
CA GLN A 46 -8.89 -2.11 3.58
C GLN A 46 -7.47 -1.77 3.12
N LEU A 47 -6.74 -2.74 2.55
CA LEU A 47 -5.41 -2.52 2.00
C LEU A 47 -5.43 -1.53 0.83
N LYS A 48 -6.38 -1.64 -0.09
CA LYS A 48 -6.54 -0.67 -1.19
C LYS A 48 -6.82 0.74 -0.65
N SER A 49 -7.68 0.88 0.36
CA SER A 49 -7.93 2.17 1.00
C SER A 49 -6.66 2.76 1.63
N LEU A 50 -5.82 1.93 2.27
CA LEU A 50 -4.56 2.37 2.86
C LEU A 50 -3.52 2.77 1.80
N PHE A 51 -3.37 1.97 0.75
CA PHE A 51 -2.24 2.11 -0.18
C PHE A 51 -2.59 2.82 -1.49
N ILE A 52 -3.78 2.65 -2.05
CA ILE A 52 -4.15 3.30 -3.33
C ILE A 52 -4.55 4.76 -3.11
N HIS A 53 -5.26 5.06 -2.02
CA HIS A 53 -5.79 6.40 -1.79
C HIS A 53 -4.78 7.34 -1.10
N HIS A 54 -3.75 6.80 -0.45
CA HIS A 54 -2.80 7.58 0.35
C HIS A 54 -1.33 7.47 -0.12
N LEU A 55 -1.00 6.60 -1.08
CA LEU A 55 0.31 6.63 -1.72
C LEU A 55 0.28 7.52 -2.96
N ASP A 56 1.01 8.62 -2.93
CA ASP A 56 1.22 9.51 -4.09
C ASP A 56 2.28 8.95 -5.04
#